data_AF-A0A352MY86-F1
#
_entry.id   AF-A0A352MY86-F1
#
_cell.length_a   1.000
_cell.length_b   1.000
_cell.length_c   1.000
_cell.angle_alpha   90.00
_cell.angle_beta   90.00
_cell.angle_gamma   90.00
#
_symmetry.space_group_name_H-M   'P 1'
#
loop_
_entity.id
_entity.type
_entity.pdbx_description
1 polymer ?
#
loop_
_entity_poly.entity_id
_entity_poly.type
_entity_poly.pdbx_seq_one_letter_code
_entity_poly.pdbx_strand_id
1 'polypeptide(L)'
;MLIFTSALLAVSVIAGFALAVLLMKTKKSLAASESGFKTVSDELKKQLSELDGRNKISEDKCRTLEESIRKLEDKTGKLTKENIDSRTLLEEREKQIENLRAALKPDSFDGFFPICSNCKDIRDPKGYWHSIEEYIQGLSKSDFSHSLCPECAKKLYPDLFDGENKAICLKWSSGSNKPM
;
A
#
# COMPACT_ATOMS: atom_id res chain seq x y z
N MET A 1 0.32 -50.44 -108.77
CA MET A 1 0.96 -50.58 -107.43
C MET A 1 1.67 -49.31 -106.96
N LEU A 2 2.48 -48.63 -107.78
CA LEU A 2 3.30 -47.46 -107.37
C LEU A 2 2.53 -46.23 -106.83
N ILE A 3 1.29 -45.99 -107.29
CA ILE A 3 0.47 -44.84 -106.87
C ILE A 3 -0.14 -45.05 -105.46
N PHE A 4 -0.41 -46.31 -105.09
CA PHE A 4 -0.96 -46.64 -103.77
C PHE A 4 0.11 -46.51 -102.67
N THR A 5 1.36 -46.87 -102.98
CA THR A 5 2.48 -46.77 -102.04
C THR A 5 2.89 -45.31 -101.76
N SER A 6 2.82 -44.43 -102.76
CA SER A 6 3.12 -43.00 -102.57
C SER A 6 2.04 -42.27 -101.78
N ALA A 7 0.76 -42.60 -101.98
CA ALA A 7 -0.35 -42.06 -101.17
C ALA A 7 -0.27 -42.51 -99.70
N LEU A 8 0.10 -43.76 -99.43
CA LEU A 8 0.26 -44.30 -98.08
C LEU A 8 1.43 -43.62 -97.33
N LEU A 9 2.55 -43.38 -98.02
CA LEU A 9 3.68 -42.61 -97.50
C LEU A 9 3.25 -41.17 -97.18
N ALA A 10 2.50 -40.50 -98.06
CA ALA A 10 2.03 -39.13 -97.84
C ALA A 10 1.10 -39.02 -96.61
N VAL A 11 0.16 -39.94 -96.43
CA VAL A 11 -0.73 -39.97 -95.25
C VAL A 11 0.06 -40.19 -93.96
N SER A 12 1.08 -41.05 -93.98
CA SER A 12 1.95 -41.29 -92.81
C SER A 12 2.77 -40.05 -92.42
N VAL A 13 3.27 -39.29 -93.40
CA VAL A 13 4.02 -38.04 -93.17
C VAL A 13 3.11 -36.97 -92.57
N ILE A 14 1.90 -36.80 -93.12
CA ILE A 14 0.92 -35.83 -92.62
C ILE A 14 0.47 -36.20 -91.20
N ALA A 15 0.18 -37.47 -90.94
CA ALA A 15 -0.20 -37.96 -89.61
C ALA A 15 0.94 -37.77 -88.59
N GLY A 16 2.19 -38.04 -88.98
CA GLY A 16 3.36 -37.77 -88.15
C GLY A 16 3.52 -36.28 -87.82
N PHE A 17 3.28 -35.40 -88.79
CA PHE A 17 3.34 -33.95 -88.60
C PHE A 17 2.22 -33.45 -87.66
N ALA A 18 0.99 -33.95 -87.83
CA ALA A 18 -0.14 -33.61 -86.96
C ALA A 18 0.08 -34.07 -85.51
N LEU A 19 0.60 -35.29 -85.32
CA LEU A 19 0.97 -35.82 -84.00
C LEU A 19 2.08 -34.98 -83.35
N ALA A 20 3.11 -34.60 -84.12
CA ALA A 20 4.17 -33.73 -83.64
C ALA A 20 3.64 -32.36 -83.18
N VAL A 21 2.74 -31.74 -83.94
CA VAL A 21 2.10 -30.46 -83.55
C VAL A 21 1.26 -30.59 -82.29
N LEU A 22 0.50 -31.69 -82.12
CA LEU A 22 -0.27 -31.97 -80.91
C LEU A 22 0.64 -32.19 -79.69
N LEU A 23 1.74 -32.93 -79.85
CA LEU A 23 2.75 -33.12 -78.80
C LEU A 23 3.44 -31.80 -78.41
N MET A 24 3.73 -30.92 -79.39
CA MET A 24 4.29 -29.60 -79.11
C MET A 24 3.30 -28.70 -78.35
N LYS A 25 2.02 -28.69 -78.74
CA LYS A 25 0.97 -27.93 -78.03
C LYS A 25 0.78 -28.42 -76.59
N THR A 26 0.71 -29.74 -76.39
CA THR A 26 0.55 -30.34 -75.05
C THR A 26 1.77 -30.08 -74.16
N LYS A 27 3.00 -30.21 -74.68
CA LYS A 27 4.22 -29.85 -73.93
C LYS A 27 4.26 -28.38 -73.53
N LYS A 28 3.91 -27.46 -74.44
CA LYS A 28 3.87 -26.02 -74.13
C LYS A 28 2.82 -25.70 -73.06
N SER A 29 1.66 -26.35 -73.12
CA SER A 29 0.61 -26.19 -72.11
C SER A 29 1.01 -26.76 -70.76
N LEU A 30 1.66 -27.94 -70.72
CA LEU A 30 2.18 -28.53 -69.48
C LEU A 30 3.21 -27.61 -68.82
N ALA A 31 4.20 -27.13 -69.61
CA ALA A 31 5.24 -26.23 -69.13
C ALA A 31 4.67 -24.91 -68.57
N ALA A 32 3.64 -24.36 -69.22
CA ALA A 32 2.93 -23.19 -68.70
C ALA A 32 2.26 -23.48 -67.36
N SER A 33 1.59 -24.63 -67.20
CA SER A 33 0.95 -24.99 -65.91
C SER A 33 1.98 -25.22 -64.79
N GLU A 34 3.13 -25.82 -65.11
CA GLU A 34 4.20 -26.09 -64.15
C GLU A 34 4.85 -24.78 -63.66
N SER A 35 5.09 -23.84 -64.57
CA SER A 35 5.57 -22.50 -64.19
C SER A 35 4.59 -21.76 -63.29
N GLY A 36 3.28 -21.82 -63.60
CA GLY A 36 2.24 -21.22 -62.77
C GLY A 36 2.18 -21.82 -61.37
N PHE A 37 2.26 -23.15 -61.27
CA PHE A 37 2.33 -23.83 -59.97
C PHE A 37 3.57 -23.45 -59.17
N LYS A 38 4.73 -23.31 -59.84
CA LYS A 38 5.99 -22.91 -59.19
C LYS A 38 5.91 -21.49 -58.63
N THR A 39 5.37 -20.53 -59.39
CA THR A 39 5.14 -19.16 -58.92
C THR A 39 4.21 -19.11 -57.71
N VAL A 40 3.10 -19.85 -57.74
CA VAL A 40 2.16 -19.93 -56.61
C VAL A 40 2.83 -20.56 -55.38
N SER A 41 3.61 -21.64 -55.55
CA SER A 41 4.39 -22.25 -54.48
C SER A 41 5.38 -21.26 -53.85
N ASP A 42 6.09 -20.49 -54.67
CA ASP A 42 7.10 -19.54 -54.20
C ASP A 42 6.47 -18.35 -53.46
N GLU A 43 5.34 -17.84 -53.95
CA GLU A 43 4.55 -16.80 -53.25
C GLU A 43 4.03 -17.33 -51.90
N LEU A 44 3.50 -18.55 -51.87
CA LEU A 44 3.01 -19.16 -50.64
C LEU A 44 4.15 -19.35 -49.61
N LYS A 45 5.34 -19.78 -50.04
CA LYS A 45 6.52 -19.88 -49.17
C LYS A 45 6.94 -18.53 -48.61
N LYS A 46 6.90 -17.47 -49.43
CA LYS A 46 7.21 -16.12 -48.99
C LYS A 46 6.22 -15.67 -47.91
N GLN A 47 4.92 -15.82 -48.15
CA GLN A 47 3.89 -15.50 -47.15
C GLN A 47 4.05 -16.32 -45.86
N LEU A 48 4.40 -17.61 -45.98
CA LEU A 48 4.70 -18.46 -44.83
C LEU A 48 5.86 -17.90 -44.00
N SER A 49 6.94 -17.46 -44.67
CA SER A 49 8.11 -16.88 -43.99
C SER A 49 7.80 -15.54 -43.29
N GLU A 50 6.92 -14.72 -43.88
CA GLU A 50 6.48 -13.46 -43.26
C GLU A 50 5.57 -13.70 -42.04
N LEU A 51 4.72 -14.72 -42.09
CA LEU A 51 3.89 -15.13 -40.96
C LEU A 51 4.74 -15.71 -39.82
N ASP A 52 5.72 -16.56 -40.14
CA ASP A 52 6.66 -17.13 -39.17
C ASP A 52 7.44 -16.03 -38.43
N GLY A 53 7.95 -15.04 -39.17
CA GLY A 53 8.62 -13.88 -38.57
C GLY A 53 7.72 -13.08 -37.62
N ARG A 54 6.44 -12.88 -38.00
CA ARG A 54 5.45 -12.20 -37.12
C ARG A 54 5.14 -13.01 -35.87
N ASN A 55 4.96 -14.32 -36.00
CA ASN A 55 4.71 -15.20 -34.86
C ASN A 55 5.88 -15.17 -33.87
N LYS A 56 7.12 -15.25 -34.37
CA LYS A 56 8.32 -15.18 -33.52
C LYS A 56 8.41 -13.89 -32.72
N ILE A 57 8.12 -12.74 -33.34
CA ILE A 57 8.06 -11.45 -32.64
C ILE A 57 6.96 -11.45 -31.57
N SER A 58 5.80 -12.06 -31.87
CA SER A 58 4.71 -12.18 -30.90
C SER A 58 5.10 -13.05 -29.71
N GLU A 59 5.79 -14.17 -29.96
CA GLU A 59 6.28 -15.08 -28.91
C GLU A 59 7.30 -14.41 -27.99
N ASP A 60 8.28 -13.68 -28.55
CA ASP A 60 9.27 -12.93 -27.76
C ASP A 60 8.61 -11.85 -26.88
N LYS A 61 7.58 -11.18 -27.41
CA LYS A 61 6.78 -10.22 -26.63
C LYS A 61 6.01 -10.91 -25.50
N CYS A 62 5.36 -12.03 -25.77
CA CYS A 62 4.67 -12.82 -24.74
C CYS A 62 5.64 -13.22 -23.63
N ARG A 63 6.83 -13.73 -23.96
CA ARG A 63 7.85 -14.11 -22.96
C ARG A 63 8.26 -12.93 -22.07
N THR A 64 8.46 -11.76 -22.66
CA THR A 64 8.86 -10.56 -21.92
C THR A 64 7.74 -10.05 -21.01
N LEU A 65 6.48 -10.13 -21.47
CA LEU A 65 5.31 -9.77 -20.69
C LEU A 65 5.11 -10.74 -19.52
N GLU A 66 5.26 -12.04 -19.74
CA GLU A 66 5.18 -13.06 -18.68
C GLU A 66 6.20 -12.82 -17.56
N GLU A 67 7.43 -12.43 -17.92
CA GLU A 67 8.44 -12.09 -16.92
C GLU A 67 8.06 -10.84 -16.11
N SER A 68 7.48 -9.84 -16.79
CA SER A 68 7.01 -8.61 -16.15
C SER A 68 5.83 -8.88 -15.21
N ILE A 69 4.88 -9.73 -15.63
CA ILE A 69 3.75 -10.19 -14.82
C ILE A 69 4.26 -10.88 -13.56
N ARG A 70 5.21 -11.81 -13.69
CA ARG A 70 5.81 -12.51 -12.55
C ARG A 70 6.45 -11.55 -11.55
N LYS A 71 7.17 -10.52 -12.02
CA LYS A 71 7.77 -9.48 -11.15
C LYS A 71 6.71 -8.67 -10.42
N LEU A 72 5.61 -8.33 -11.10
CA LEU A 72 4.49 -7.62 -10.48
C LEU A 72 3.79 -8.48 -9.43
N GLU A 73 3.57 -9.78 -9.68
CA GLU A 73 2.98 -10.72 -8.73
C GLU A 73 3.83 -10.88 -7.46
N ASP A 74 5.16 -10.99 -7.59
CA ASP A 74 6.05 -11.03 -6.43
C ASP A 74 5.98 -9.73 -5.62
N LYS A 75 5.95 -8.58 -6.31
CA LYS A 75 5.86 -7.27 -5.66
C LYS A 75 4.52 -7.07 -4.96
N THR A 76 3.41 -7.46 -5.59
CA THR A 76 2.08 -7.37 -4.97
C THR A 76 1.99 -8.31 -3.76
N GLY A 77 2.54 -9.53 -3.84
CA GLY A 77 2.63 -10.45 -2.71
C GLY A 77 3.43 -9.91 -1.51
N LYS A 78 4.54 -9.20 -1.78
CA LYS A 78 5.32 -8.53 -0.72
C LYS A 78 4.55 -7.38 -0.08
N LEU A 79 3.96 -6.51 -0.90
CA LEU A 79 3.20 -5.35 -0.43
C LEU A 79 1.95 -5.76 0.37
N THR A 80 1.26 -6.83 -0.03
CA THR A 80 0.10 -7.32 0.72
C THR A 80 0.50 -7.83 2.10
N LYS A 81 1.63 -8.55 2.20
CA LYS A 81 2.18 -8.98 3.48
C LYS A 81 2.54 -7.79 4.38
N GLU A 82 3.29 -6.81 3.86
CA GLU A 82 3.66 -5.59 4.60
C GLU A 82 2.43 -4.81 5.09
N ASN A 83 1.36 -4.77 4.28
CA ASN A 83 0.12 -4.09 4.65
C ASN A 83 -0.60 -4.81 5.80
N ILE A 84 -0.68 -6.14 5.75
CA ILE A 84 -1.25 -6.96 6.82
C ILE A 84 -0.45 -6.77 8.11
N ASP A 85 0.88 -6.87 8.04
CA ASP A 85 1.77 -6.69 9.19
C ASP A 85 1.59 -5.29 9.81
N SER A 86 1.54 -4.25 8.98
CA SER A 86 1.31 -2.87 9.44
C SER A 86 -0.05 -2.70 10.13
N ARG A 87 -1.12 -3.30 9.60
CA ARG A 87 -2.46 -3.26 10.20
C ARG A 87 -2.49 -3.93 11.57
N THR A 88 -1.92 -5.13 11.68
CA THR A 88 -1.87 -5.83 12.98
C THR A 88 -1.08 -5.06 14.03
N LEU A 89 0.02 -4.41 13.63
CA LEU A 89 0.80 -3.55 14.51
C LEU A 89 -0.02 -2.32 14.96
N LEU A 90 -0.78 -1.70 14.06
CA LEU A 90 -1.64 -0.57 14.41
C LEU A 90 -2.72 -0.97 15.42
N GLU A 91 -3.38 -2.11 15.22
CA GLU A 91 -4.40 -2.63 16.16
C GLU A 91 -3.82 -2.88 17.56
N GLU A 92 -2.61 -3.42 17.65
CA GLU A 92 -1.91 -3.62 18.93
C GLU A 92 -1.56 -2.28 19.59
N ARG A 93 -1.10 -1.31 18.81
CA ARG A 93 -0.81 0.04 19.32
C ARG A 93 -2.06 0.76 19.81
N GLU A 94 -3.18 0.62 19.10
CA GLU A 94 -4.46 1.19 19.52
C GLU A 94 -4.91 0.61 20.86
N LYS A 95 -4.83 -0.71 21.03
CA LYS A 95 -5.11 -1.37 22.33
C LYS A 95 -4.21 -0.86 23.45
N GLN A 96 -2.91 -0.69 23.18
CA GLN A 96 -1.98 -0.13 24.16
C GLN A 96 -2.35 1.30 24.55
N ILE A 97 -2.71 2.14 23.57
CA ILE A 97 -3.17 3.51 23.82
C ILE A 97 -4.46 3.51 24.63
N GLU A 98 -5.41 2.63 24.32
CA GLU A 98 -6.66 2.49 25.07
C GLU A 98 -6.40 2.07 26.52
N ASN A 99 -5.56 1.06 26.73
CA ASN A 99 -5.16 0.60 28.06
C ASN A 99 -4.49 1.71 28.87
N LEU A 100 -3.57 2.47 28.25
CA LEU A 100 -2.92 3.61 28.90
C LEU A 100 -3.92 4.73 29.21
N ARG A 101 -4.84 5.04 28.29
CA ARG A 101 -5.89 6.04 28.52
C ARG A 101 -6.84 5.62 29.64
N ALA A 102 -7.19 4.34 29.71
CA ALA A 102 -8.01 3.81 30.80
C ALA A 102 -7.28 3.88 32.14
N ALA A 103 -5.99 3.56 32.17
CA ALA A 103 -5.15 3.65 33.37
C ALA A 103 -4.88 5.11 33.81
N LEU A 104 -4.84 6.04 32.85
CA LEU A 104 -4.58 7.46 33.09
C LEU A 104 -5.85 8.27 33.29
N LYS A 105 -7.05 7.69 33.13
CA LYS A 105 -8.31 8.41 33.25
C LYS A 105 -8.37 8.99 34.68
N PRO A 106 -8.17 10.30 34.88
CA PRO A 106 -8.32 10.88 36.19
C PRO A 106 -9.83 10.85 36.43
N ASP A 107 -10.29 10.19 37.49
CA ASP A 107 -11.72 10.06 37.81
C ASP A 107 -12.46 11.41 37.96
N SER A 108 -11.77 12.55 37.89
CA SER A 108 -12.39 13.85 37.94
C SER A 108 -11.41 14.94 37.53
N PHE A 109 -11.47 15.43 36.31
CA PHE A 109 -11.13 16.82 36.02
C PHE A 109 -12.04 17.37 34.92
N ASP A 110 -13.34 17.09 35.05
CA ASP A 110 -14.39 17.71 34.24
C ASP A 110 -14.61 19.14 34.73
N GLY A 111 -13.60 19.98 34.50
CA GLY A 111 -13.65 21.43 34.29
C GLY A 111 -14.13 22.36 35.40
N PHE A 112 -14.85 21.91 36.43
CA PHE A 112 -15.43 22.81 37.41
C PHE A 112 -15.64 22.18 38.79
N PHE A 113 -14.97 22.72 39.80
CA PHE A 113 -15.21 22.39 41.19
C PHE A 113 -16.23 23.37 41.79
N PRO A 114 -17.40 22.90 42.25
CA PRO A 114 -18.32 23.73 43.02
C PRO A 114 -17.66 24.10 44.36
N ILE A 115 -17.22 25.35 44.48
CA ILE A 115 -16.56 25.89 45.66
C ILE A 115 -17.55 26.74 46.47
N CYS A 116 -17.56 26.60 47.79
CA CYS A 116 -18.34 27.47 48.66
C CYS A 116 -17.78 28.89 48.62
N SER A 117 -18.60 29.87 48.27
CA SER A 117 -18.16 31.28 48.20
C SER A 117 -17.64 31.82 49.53
N ASN A 118 -18.10 31.26 50.66
CA ASN A 118 -17.73 31.65 52.01
C ASN A 118 -16.46 30.94 52.53
N CYS A 119 -16.49 29.62 52.71
CA CYS A 119 -15.40 28.86 53.33
C CYS A 119 -14.38 28.27 52.35
N LYS A 120 -14.65 28.33 51.04
CA LYS A 120 -13.82 27.76 49.96
C LYS A 120 -13.75 26.23 49.89
N ASP A 121 -14.53 25.52 50.70
CA ASP A 121 -14.68 24.06 50.58
C ASP A 121 -15.18 23.65 49.19
N ILE A 122 -14.73 22.48 48.74
CA ILE A 122 -15.14 21.86 47.47
C ILE A 122 -16.23 20.84 47.75
N ARG A 123 -17.30 20.85 46.95
CA ARG A 123 -18.33 19.82 46.98
C ARG A 123 -17.99 18.68 46.02
N ASP A 124 -17.96 17.46 46.52
CA ASP A 124 -17.70 16.25 45.73
C ASP A 124 -18.95 15.81 44.91
N PRO A 125 -18.80 14.83 43.99
CA PRO A 125 -19.93 14.30 43.21
C PRO A 125 -21.04 13.63 44.05
N LYS A 126 -20.75 13.22 45.29
CA LYS A 126 -21.73 12.63 46.22
C LYS A 126 -22.48 13.70 47.04
N GLY A 127 -22.04 14.95 46.95
CA GLY A 127 -22.65 16.10 47.63
C GLY A 127 -22.01 16.44 48.98
N TYR A 128 -20.91 15.81 49.38
CA TYR A 128 -20.19 16.14 50.61
C TYR A 128 -19.24 17.32 50.39
N TRP A 129 -19.03 18.12 51.44
CA TRP A 129 -18.09 19.23 51.44
C TRP A 129 -16.77 18.81 52.08
N HIS A 130 -15.68 19.13 51.41
CA HIS A 130 -14.31 18.84 51.84
C HIS A 130 -13.47 20.11 51.77
N SER A 131 -12.47 20.24 52.63
CA SER A 131 -11.49 21.31 52.45
C SER A 131 -10.73 21.10 51.14
N ILE A 132 -10.18 22.18 50.56
CA ILE A 132 -9.42 22.08 49.30
C ILE A 132 -8.23 21.12 49.46
N GLU A 133 -7.56 21.18 50.61
CA GLU A 133 -6.41 20.35 50.95
C GLU A 133 -6.78 18.86 51.00
N GLU A 134 -7.85 18.52 51.73
CA GLU A 134 -8.36 17.15 51.83
C GLU A 134 -8.79 16.61 50.47
N TYR A 135 -9.49 17.43 49.68
CA TYR A 135 -9.96 17.05 48.35
C TYR A 135 -8.79 16.76 47.39
N ILE A 136 -7.76 17.62 47.36
CA ILE A 136 -6.60 17.43 46.47
C ILE A 136 -5.66 16.31 46.96
N GLN A 137 -5.55 16.09 48.28
CA GLN A 137 -4.84 14.93 48.85
C GLN A 137 -5.48 13.61 48.45
N GLY A 138 -6.82 13.56 48.38
CA GLY A 138 -7.54 12.38 47.87
C GLY A 138 -7.25 12.06 46.40
N LEU A 139 -6.91 13.08 45.60
CA LEU A 139 -6.66 12.95 44.16
C LEU A 139 -5.17 12.81 43.79
N SER A 140 -4.24 13.12 44.68
CA SER A 140 -2.81 13.16 44.38
C SER A 140 -1.95 12.80 45.59
N LYS A 141 -0.73 12.30 45.35
CA LYS A 141 0.26 12.06 46.41
C LYS A 141 0.98 13.36 46.80
N SER A 142 0.22 14.36 47.25
CA SER A 142 0.74 15.70 47.58
C SER A 142 0.52 16.01 49.06
N ASP A 143 1.54 16.53 49.74
CA ASP A 143 1.42 17.05 51.10
C ASP A 143 1.27 18.57 51.08
N PHE A 144 0.41 19.12 51.94
CA PHE A 144 0.21 20.57 52.07
C PHE A 144 0.90 21.11 53.32
N SER A 145 1.54 22.26 53.19
CA SER A 145 2.10 23.03 54.30
C SER A 145 1.43 24.39 54.40
N HIS A 146 1.24 24.89 55.61
CA HIS A 146 0.75 26.25 55.83
C HIS A 146 1.94 27.21 55.96
N SER A 147 2.05 28.16 55.04
CA SER A 147 3.08 29.20 55.03
C SER A 147 2.44 30.58 54.87
N LEU A 148 3.05 31.61 55.45
CA LEU A 148 2.68 33.00 55.16
C LEU A 148 3.57 33.53 54.03
N CYS A 149 2.95 34.14 53.02
CA CYS A 149 3.72 34.89 52.03
C CYS A 149 4.33 36.15 52.67
N PRO A 150 5.41 36.73 52.10
CA PRO A 150 6.05 37.92 52.63
C PRO A 150 5.08 39.08 52.89
N GLU A 151 4.13 39.31 51.97
CA GLU A 151 3.11 40.36 52.10
C GLU A 151 2.19 40.14 53.32
N CYS A 152 1.73 38.90 53.52
CA CYS A 152 0.89 38.56 54.66
C CYS A 152 1.67 38.61 55.97
N ALA A 153 2.92 38.15 55.99
CA ALA A 153 3.79 38.22 57.16
C ALA A 153 4.04 39.68 57.57
N LYS A 154 4.38 40.55 56.60
CA LYS A 154 4.56 41.99 56.82
C LYS A 154 3.30 42.67 57.35
N LYS A 155 2.13 42.28 56.85
CA LYS A 155 0.84 42.87 57.27
C LYS A 155 0.43 42.44 58.67
N LEU A 156 0.59 41.16 59.01
CA LEU A 156 0.12 40.59 60.28
C LEU A 156 1.15 40.75 61.41
N TYR A 157 2.44 40.74 61.07
CA TYR A 157 3.56 40.76 62.02
C TYR A 157 4.65 41.74 61.56
N PRO A 158 4.33 43.03 61.39
CA PRO A 158 5.27 44.02 60.87
C PRO A 158 6.56 44.13 61.69
N ASP A 159 6.48 43.98 63.01
CA ASP A 159 7.63 44.09 63.92
C ASP A 159 8.58 42.89 63.85
N LEU A 160 8.11 41.76 63.34
CA LEU A 160 8.88 40.51 63.19
C LEU A 160 9.33 40.30 61.74
N PHE A 161 8.93 41.17 60.81
CA PHE A 161 9.26 41.04 59.40
C PHE A 161 10.56 41.80 59.09
N ASP A 162 11.64 41.06 58.86
CA ASP A 162 12.99 41.57 58.61
C ASP A 162 13.22 42.13 57.19
N GLY A 163 12.19 42.11 56.34
CA GLY A 163 12.27 42.61 54.97
C GLY A 163 12.76 41.58 53.94
N GLU A 164 13.03 40.33 54.33
CA GLU A 164 13.40 39.29 53.37
C GLU A 164 12.19 38.77 52.58
N ASN A 165 12.36 38.67 51.25
CA ASN A 165 11.30 38.25 50.32
C ASN A 165 11.20 36.71 50.20
N LYS A 166 11.23 36.00 51.33
CA LYS A 166 11.16 34.53 51.38
C LYS A 166 9.91 34.10 52.16
N ALA A 167 9.17 33.15 51.62
CA ALA A 167 8.05 32.55 52.34
C ALA A 167 8.55 31.80 53.58
N ILE A 168 7.96 32.08 54.75
CA ILE A 168 8.24 31.32 55.97
C ILE A 168 7.39 30.05 55.90
N CYS A 169 7.98 28.97 55.39
CA CYS A 169 7.35 27.65 55.39
C CYS A 169 7.62 26.95 56.72
N LEU A 170 6.59 26.77 57.55
CA LEU A 170 6.65 25.82 58.66
C LEU A 170 6.59 24.41 58.05
N LYS A 171 7.73 23.72 57.98
CA LYS A 171 7.75 22.32 57.59
C LYS A 171 7.02 21.50 58.65
N TRP A 172 5.89 20.90 58.27
CA TRP A 172 5.23 19.89 59.07
C TRP A 172 6.06 18.61 59.02
N SER A 173 6.99 18.43 59.94
CA SER A 173 7.60 17.11 60.15
C SER A 173 6.57 16.25 60.87
N SER A 174 6.03 15.24 60.18
CA SER A 174 5.22 14.15 60.71
C SER A 174 6.05 13.23 61.62
N GLY A 175 6.72 13.82 62.62
CA GLY A 175 7.56 13.15 63.60
C GLY A 175 7.09 13.53 64.98
N SER A 176 6.57 12.54 65.70
CA SER A 176 6.18 12.59 67.11
C SER A 176 7.35 13.03 68.00
N ASN A 177 7.51 14.33 68.20
CA ASN A 177 7.96 14.98 69.43
C ASN A 177 8.23 16.46 69.18
N LYS A 178 7.45 17.34 69.80
CA LYS A 178 7.98 18.55 70.44
C LYS A 178 7.00 19.10 71.49
N PRO A 179 7.52 19.68 72.57
CA PRO A 179 6.75 20.01 73.76
C PRO A 179 5.94 21.30 73.57
N MET A 180 4.96 21.48 74.46
CA MET A 180 3.99 22.58 74.52
C MET A 180 4.63 23.97 74.37
#